data_AF-A0A553GS94-F1
#
_entry.id   AF-A0A553GS94-F1
#
_cell.length_a   1.000
_cell.length_b   1.000
_cell.length_c   1.000
_cell.angle_alpha   90.00
_cell.angle_beta   90.00
_cell.angle_gamma   90.00
#
_symmetry.space_group_name_H-M   'P 1'
#
loop_
_entity.id
_entity.type
_entity.pdbx_description
1 polymer ?
#
loop_
_entity_poly.entity_id
_entity_poly.type
_entity_poly.pdbx_seq_one_letter_code
_entity_poly.pdbx_strand_id
1 'polypeptide(L)'
;MKKLFFKNILSSAGQLFLIGLLSFNVACKDEPARLTGDVLPDGEMINGLNYDGYEVGTFNTQRDRVRTSDATYGVLGEFHDPIFGVSKAAFLSDFSVGSEVKFVVDIVELTAENDTIIHEDYVFNQFNNNVDTIADVWSVDSVVVNLQYQFNNWYGDMTTGQNVNIYELYSGLGSVSQEYYSDYPVDGTYNPVAIAQKIVFPNNEVPDSLKSTNWDDLYQHPDSLWNAPQYLWDNVKVQADKDSSWLSSDFNGNTTQTKTWSFRVNDEVEKRIFDANEISLKSSANFQSLFPGIYVSLDDVSIGTGNGWLAKINLLSSSSSVSTNMGIHLKREYKYINSEKEVRDTSATFVYAFPINLENVRFNTYEHGVSSEIDMADENQERLYVQGMAGSYMKMTMPEEIINWVDSIGDPAEVAPLSTQLDYHMVANVEFFMEVDTVLSEMDHYPIPDKLSIKWENEKGEIVDPIYTIIQNGNSVSVPVFGTNADSQGSRAGIGERVLRYSDEGRPEYLYRFIMRADYFNYIMRHQDGGSLDEKVFYIGPDNGTADFQRVVLFGGVDEEKPLKMNIKYYQYRPR
;
A
#
# COMPACT_ATOMS: atom_id res chain seq x y z
N MET A 1 -66.20 -15.46 32.78
CA MET A 1 -66.66 -16.37 33.84
C MET A 1 -66.34 -17.79 33.40
N LYS A 2 -65.48 -18.49 34.17
CA LYS A 2 -65.11 -19.93 34.11
C LYS A 2 -64.23 -20.37 32.91
N LYS A 3 -62.96 -20.77 33.15
CA LYS A 3 -62.48 -22.06 33.74
C LYS A 3 -62.90 -23.24 32.85
N LEU A 4 -62.10 -24.25 32.49
CA LEU A 4 -60.73 -24.73 32.72
C LEU A 4 -60.62 -26.05 31.89
N PHE A 5 -59.41 -26.63 31.75
CA PHE A 5 -59.09 -28.02 31.32
C PHE A 5 -59.11 -28.31 29.79
N PHE A 6 -58.12 -28.96 29.13
CA PHE A 6 -57.03 -29.91 29.47
C PHE A 6 -55.83 -29.59 28.52
N LYS A 7 -54.58 -29.36 28.94
CA LYS A 7 -53.51 -30.29 29.42
C LYS A 7 -53.26 -31.51 28.51
N ASN A 8 -52.03 -31.56 27.94
CA ASN A 8 -51.29 -32.69 27.32
C ASN A 8 -51.01 -32.61 25.81
N ILE A 9 -50.17 -31.66 25.37
CA ILE A 9 -49.33 -31.83 24.15
C ILE A 9 -47.97 -31.15 24.39
N LEU A 10 -47.17 -31.71 25.29
CA LEU A 10 -45.70 -31.57 25.22
C LEU A 10 -45.18 -32.97 24.88
N SER A 11 -45.42 -33.39 23.63
CA SER A 11 -44.86 -34.63 23.10
C SER A 11 -43.57 -34.29 22.35
N SER A 12 -42.47 -34.86 22.84
CA SER A 12 -41.32 -35.42 22.09
C SER A 12 -40.57 -34.60 21.02
N ALA A 13 -41.07 -33.46 20.55
CA ALA A 13 -40.42 -32.65 19.51
C ALA A 13 -39.38 -31.67 20.09
N GLY A 14 -39.55 -31.23 21.34
CA GLY A 14 -38.63 -30.27 21.98
C GLY A 14 -37.30 -30.87 22.45
N GLN A 15 -37.23 -32.18 22.71
CA GLN A 15 -36.00 -32.84 23.16
C GLN A 15 -35.08 -33.28 22.00
N LEU A 16 -35.64 -33.48 20.79
CA LEU A 16 -34.84 -33.77 19.60
C LEU A 16 -34.16 -32.53 19.00
N PHE A 17 -34.71 -31.33 19.22
CA PHE A 17 -34.11 -30.10 18.72
C PHE A 17 -32.87 -29.66 19.53
N LEU A 18 -32.81 -29.97 20.83
CA LEU A 18 -31.65 -29.64 21.67
C LEU A 18 -30.45 -30.58 21.45
N ILE A 19 -30.68 -31.83 21.02
CA ILE A 19 -29.59 -32.78 20.69
C ILE A 19 -29.02 -32.49 19.30
N GLY A 20 -29.84 -31.97 18.37
CA GLY A 20 -29.39 -31.52 17.05
C GLY A 20 -28.46 -30.29 17.10
N LEU A 21 -28.65 -29.37 18.05
CA LEU A 21 -27.82 -28.16 18.16
C LEU A 21 -26.43 -28.40 18.80
N LEU A 22 -26.26 -29.50 19.54
CA LEU A 22 -24.98 -29.87 20.17
C LEU A 22 -24.04 -30.67 19.24
N SER A 23 -24.48 -31.02 18.03
CA SER A 23 -23.76 -31.93 17.13
C SER A 23 -22.94 -31.23 16.03
N PHE A 24 -22.94 -29.89 15.95
CA PHE A 24 -22.24 -29.13 14.89
C PHE A 24 -20.93 -28.45 15.33
N ASN A 25 -20.44 -28.73 16.54
CA ASN A 25 -19.14 -28.22 17.01
C ASN A 25 -18.01 -29.28 16.96
N VAL A 26 -18.11 -30.28 16.08
CA VAL A 26 -16.91 -31.02 15.68
C VAL A 26 -16.26 -30.20 14.58
N ALA A 27 -15.45 -29.22 15.00
CA ALA A 27 -14.49 -28.60 14.11
C ALA A 27 -13.66 -29.71 13.46
N CYS A 28 -13.80 -29.88 12.14
CA CYS A 28 -12.80 -30.62 11.37
C CYS A 28 -11.46 -29.95 11.66
N LYS A 29 -10.60 -30.65 12.40
CA LYS A 29 -9.17 -30.36 12.35
C LYS A 29 -8.73 -30.81 10.97
N ASP A 30 -8.76 -29.89 10.02
CA ASP A 30 -8.10 -30.12 8.74
C ASP A 30 -6.61 -30.27 9.05
N GLU A 31 -6.14 -31.52 9.03
CA GLU A 31 -4.72 -31.84 9.07
C GLU A 31 -4.19 -31.71 7.64
N PRO A 32 -3.48 -30.62 7.28
CA PRO A 32 -2.96 -30.40 5.93
C PRO A 32 -1.91 -31.46 5.51
N ALA A 33 -1.51 -32.35 6.41
CA ALA A 33 -0.56 -33.43 6.15
C ALA A 33 -1.10 -34.56 5.25
N ARG A 34 -2.41 -34.60 4.92
CA ARG A 34 -2.96 -35.72 4.14
C ARG A 34 -2.66 -35.66 2.64
N LEU A 35 -2.30 -34.52 2.07
CA LEU A 35 -2.16 -34.40 0.60
C LEU A 35 -0.93 -35.12 0.02
N THR A 36 0.01 -35.56 0.85
CA THR A 36 1.12 -36.45 0.43
C THR A 36 1.09 -37.83 1.09
N GLY A 37 0.21 -38.04 2.09
CA GLY A 37 0.09 -39.31 2.80
C GLY A 37 -0.56 -40.44 1.98
N ASP A 38 -1.48 -40.11 1.06
CA ASP A 38 -2.20 -41.10 0.24
C ASP A 38 -1.41 -41.64 -0.95
N VAL A 39 -0.20 -41.10 -1.21
CA VAL A 39 0.70 -41.57 -2.28
C VAL A 39 1.66 -42.65 -1.77
N LEU A 40 1.83 -42.77 -0.45
CA LEU A 40 2.74 -43.73 0.17
C LEU A 40 2.00 -45.04 0.51
N PRO A 41 2.59 -46.22 0.25
CA PRO A 41 1.97 -47.51 0.59
C PRO A 41 1.63 -47.61 2.09
N ASP A 42 0.48 -48.22 2.40
CA ASP A 42 0.08 -48.52 3.78
C ASP A 42 1.19 -49.28 4.53
N GLY A 43 1.73 -48.64 5.58
CA GLY A 43 2.76 -49.21 6.45
C GLY A 43 4.19 -48.71 6.24
N GLU A 44 4.41 -47.62 5.49
CA GLU A 44 5.74 -47.00 5.28
C GLU A 44 5.99 -45.68 6.03
N MET A 45 4.97 -45.06 6.63
CA MET A 45 5.15 -43.86 7.47
C MET A 45 5.29 -44.23 8.94
N ILE A 46 6.46 -43.92 9.53
CA ILE A 46 6.74 -44.13 10.95
C ILE A 46 6.83 -42.74 11.59
N ASN A 47 5.73 -42.26 12.16
CA ASN A 47 5.59 -41.03 12.96
C ASN A 47 5.89 -39.69 12.25
N GLY A 48 4.89 -38.79 12.24
CA GLY A 48 5.15 -37.36 12.08
C GLY A 48 5.74 -36.83 13.39
N LEU A 49 6.95 -36.27 13.30
CA LEU A 49 7.61 -35.63 14.43
C LEU A 49 7.53 -34.11 14.23
N ASN A 50 7.22 -33.40 15.31
CA ASN A 50 7.32 -31.95 15.37
C ASN A 50 8.55 -31.61 16.22
N TYR A 51 9.37 -30.71 15.71
CA TYR A 51 10.41 -30.07 16.49
C TYR A 51 10.03 -28.62 16.73
N ASP A 52 9.89 -28.26 18.00
CA ASP A 52 9.57 -26.91 18.49
C ASP A 52 10.69 -26.52 19.47
N GLY A 53 11.37 -25.38 19.26
CA GLY A 53 12.22 -24.81 20.33
C GLY A 53 13.63 -24.33 19.98
N TYR A 54 13.83 -23.70 18.82
CA TYR A 54 15.04 -22.89 18.61
C TYR A 54 14.75 -21.41 18.77
N GLU A 55 15.56 -20.72 19.56
CA GLU A 55 15.62 -19.27 19.62
C GLU A 55 16.22 -18.78 18.30
N VAL A 56 15.39 -18.14 17.49
CA VAL A 56 15.85 -17.52 16.25
C VAL A 56 16.49 -16.18 16.62
N GLY A 57 17.70 -15.92 16.12
CA GLY A 57 18.36 -14.64 16.35
C GLY A 57 17.60 -13.53 15.63
N THR A 58 17.18 -12.51 16.38
CA THR A 58 16.34 -11.43 15.83
C THR A 58 16.76 -10.07 16.37
N PHE A 59 16.85 -9.08 15.50
CA PHE A 59 17.18 -7.72 15.94
C PHE A 59 16.61 -6.65 15.03
N ASN A 60 16.55 -5.43 15.56
CA ASN A 60 16.09 -4.25 14.83
C ASN A 60 17.20 -3.76 13.91
N THR A 61 16.84 -3.41 12.69
CA THR A 61 17.75 -2.78 11.75
C THR A 61 17.03 -1.67 11.00
N GLN A 62 17.75 -0.63 10.62
CA GLN A 62 17.20 0.42 9.77
C GLN A 62 17.77 0.31 8.36
N ARG A 63 16.94 0.66 7.38
CA ARG A 63 17.34 0.79 5.99
C ARG A 63 17.61 2.25 5.69
N ASP A 64 18.85 2.57 5.38
CA ASP A 64 19.20 3.92 4.93
C ASP A 64 18.53 4.27 3.59
N ARG A 65 18.22 3.25 2.78
CA ARG A 65 17.80 3.44 1.39
C ARG A 65 16.88 2.33 0.88
N VAL A 66 15.74 2.71 0.30
CA VAL A 66 14.86 1.81 -0.48
C VAL A 66 14.54 2.43 -1.84
N ARG A 67 14.33 1.60 -2.85
CA ARG A 67 13.93 2.06 -4.18
C ARG A 67 12.47 2.51 -4.16
N THR A 68 12.20 3.71 -4.67
CA THR A 68 10.86 4.33 -4.67
C THR A 68 10.40 4.76 -6.06
N SER A 69 11.09 4.31 -7.11
CA SER A 69 10.77 4.63 -8.52
C SER A 69 9.42 4.06 -8.96
N ASP A 70 8.82 4.63 -9.99
CA ASP A 70 7.55 4.20 -10.60
C ASP A 70 6.36 4.16 -9.63
N ALA A 71 6.41 4.98 -8.57
CA ALA A 71 5.43 5.00 -7.50
C ALA A 71 4.00 5.17 -8.02
N THR A 72 3.09 4.26 -7.66
CA THR A 72 1.65 4.43 -7.93
C THR A 72 1.05 5.49 -7.01
N TYR A 73 1.56 5.55 -5.78
CA TYR A 73 1.16 6.51 -4.77
C TYR A 73 2.36 7.36 -4.35
N GLY A 74 2.16 8.67 -4.37
CA GLY A 74 3.00 9.63 -3.67
C GLY A 74 2.66 9.55 -2.19
N VAL A 75 3.63 9.50 -1.30
CA VAL A 75 3.37 9.61 0.13
C VAL A 75 3.75 11.01 0.57
N LEU A 76 2.85 11.66 1.30
CA LEU A 76 3.01 13.03 1.77
C LEU A 76 2.56 13.12 3.22
N GLY A 77 3.35 13.79 4.06
CA GLY A 77 2.99 13.93 5.46
C GLY A 77 4.20 13.90 6.39
N GLU A 78 4.00 14.40 7.59
CA GLU A 78 4.89 14.21 8.73
C GLU A 78 4.07 13.61 9.88
N PHE A 79 4.60 12.55 10.48
CA PHE A 79 3.97 11.86 11.58
C PHE A 79 4.99 11.61 12.70
N HIS A 80 4.65 12.03 13.91
CA HIS A 80 5.42 11.84 15.13
C HIS A 80 4.84 10.66 15.91
N ASP A 81 5.37 9.48 15.63
CA ASP A 81 5.04 8.29 16.39
C ASP A 81 5.75 8.32 17.76
N PRO A 82 5.03 8.11 18.88
CA PRO A 82 5.67 8.07 20.19
C PRO A 82 6.74 6.98 20.34
N ILE A 83 6.61 5.88 19.59
CA ILE A 83 7.44 4.68 19.71
C ILE A 83 8.47 4.62 18.58
N PHE A 84 8.04 4.90 17.34
CA PHE A 84 8.90 4.81 16.16
C PHE A 84 9.66 6.12 15.88
N GLY A 85 9.22 7.22 16.47
CA GLY A 85 9.77 8.55 16.25
C GLY A 85 9.15 9.24 15.03
N VAL A 86 9.91 10.09 14.35
CA VAL A 86 9.38 10.93 13.27
C VAL A 86 9.48 10.22 11.93
N SER A 87 8.43 10.26 11.14
CA SER A 87 8.43 9.86 9.73
C SER A 87 7.93 11.01 8.87
N LYS A 88 8.76 11.45 7.93
CA LYS A 88 8.44 12.51 6.98
C LYS A 88 8.52 11.97 5.56
N ALA A 89 7.52 12.30 4.75
CA ALA A 89 7.39 11.85 3.39
C ALA A 89 7.09 13.00 2.43
N ALA A 90 7.73 12.94 1.28
CA ALA A 90 7.52 13.85 0.16
C ALA A 90 7.63 13.07 -1.14
N PHE A 91 7.23 13.68 -2.25
CA PHE A 91 7.34 13.04 -3.56
C PHE A 91 7.68 14.03 -4.67
N LEU A 92 8.27 13.49 -5.73
CA LEU A 92 8.61 14.21 -6.93
C LEU A 92 7.89 13.57 -8.11
N SER A 93 7.41 14.40 -9.03
CA SER A 93 6.86 13.92 -10.30
C SER A 93 6.96 14.99 -11.38
N ASP A 94 6.98 14.55 -12.63
CA ASP A 94 6.71 15.42 -13.77
C ASP A 94 5.28 15.22 -14.30
N PHE A 95 4.85 16.07 -15.23
CA PHE A 95 3.53 16.04 -15.85
C PHE A 95 3.62 15.72 -17.35
N SER A 96 2.60 15.05 -17.87
CA SER A 96 2.43 14.81 -19.31
C SER A 96 1.45 15.81 -19.92
N VAL A 97 1.56 16.07 -21.24
CA VAL A 97 0.53 16.78 -22.01
C VAL A 97 -0.77 15.98 -22.18
N GLY A 98 -0.78 14.71 -21.77
CA GLY A 98 -1.94 13.82 -21.87
C GLY A 98 -2.25 13.40 -23.31
N SER A 99 -3.15 12.42 -23.47
CA SER A 99 -3.55 11.88 -24.79
C SER A 99 -4.56 12.76 -25.54
N GLU A 100 -5.06 13.83 -24.91
CA GLU A 100 -6.06 14.75 -25.50
C GLU A 100 -5.46 16.11 -25.88
N VAL A 101 -4.30 16.13 -26.55
CA VAL A 101 -3.86 17.30 -27.32
C VAL A 101 -4.72 17.40 -28.59
N LYS A 102 -6.02 17.62 -28.42
CA LYS A 102 -6.93 18.02 -29.50
C LYS A 102 -7.47 19.44 -29.33
N PHE A 103 -7.24 20.06 -28.16
CA PHE A 103 -7.85 21.33 -27.81
C PHE A 103 -6.96 22.56 -28.08
N VAL A 104 -5.62 22.43 -28.03
CA VAL A 104 -4.73 23.60 -28.10
C VAL A 104 -4.33 23.97 -29.53
N VAL A 105 -4.29 23.00 -30.45
CA VAL A 105 -4.00 23.28 -31.87
C VAL A 105 -5.10 24.16 -32.47
N ASP A 106 -6.36 23.95 -32.08
CA ASP A 106 -7.49 24.77 -32.55
C ASP A 106 -7.52 26.19 -31.94
N ILE A 107 -6.86 26.46 -30.80
CA ILE A 107 -6.85 27.80 -30.17
C ILE A 107 -5.64 28.63 -30.62
N VAL A 108 -4.49 28.01 -30.89
CA VAL A 108 -3.28 28.73 -31.36
C VAL A 108 -3.37 29.10 -32.83
N GLU A 109 -4.08 28.32 -33.66
CA GLU A 109 -4.42 28.74 -35.04
C GLU A 109 -5.37 29.94 -35.09
N LEU A 110 -6.05 30.29 -33.99
CA LEU A 110 -7.00 31.42 -33.94
C LEU A 110 -6.37 32.78 -33.61
N THR A 111 -5.10 32.83 -33.17
CA THR A 111 -4.49 34.09 -32.68
C THR A 111 -3.27 34.58 -33.48
N ALA A 112 -2.76 33.79 -34.41
CA ALA A 112 -1.52 34.10 -35.13
C ALA A 112 -1.68 34.66 -36.56
N GLU A 113 -2.88 34.69 -37.15
CA GLU A 113 -3.10 35.32 -38.46
C GLU A 113 -4.14 36.45 -38.41
N ASN A 114 -3.68 37.62 -38.88
CA ASN A 114 -4.33 38.91 -38.91
C ASN A 114 -5.76 38.91 -39.49
N ASP A 115 -6.54 39.91 -39.07
CA ASP A 115 -7.61 40.58 -39.85
C ASP A 115 -8.43 39.68 -40.79
N THR A 116 -9.66 39.38 -40.36
CA THR A 116 -10.74 38.85 -41.21
C THR A 116 -10.46 37.52 -41.88
N ILE A 117 -10.57 36.41 -41.16
CA ILE A 117 -10.99 35.13 -41.75
C ILE A 117 -12.05 34.48 -40.86
N ILE A 118 -13.24 34.35 -41.45
CA ILE A 118 -14.36 33.55 -40.96
C ILE A 118 -13.98 32.10 -41.28
N HIS A 119 -13.61 31.31 -40.26
CA HIS A 119 -13.51 29.87 -40.43
C HIS A 119 -14.80 29.21 -39.91
N GLU A 120 -15.66 28.89 -40.87
CA GLU A 120 -16.76 27.95 -40.72
C GLU A 120 -16.19 26.54 -40.44
N ASP A 121 -16.84 25.87 -39.48
CA ASP A 121 -17.14 24.43 -39.49
C ASP A 121 -16.01 23.40 -39.30
N TYR A 122 -15.86 22.91 -38.06
CA TYR A 122 -15.98 21.43 -37.89
C TYR A 122 -16.41 20.87 -36.53
N VAL A 123 -16.47 21.61 -35.41
CA VAL A 123 -16.83 20.96 -34.11
C VAL A 123 -18.04 21.56 -33.38
N PHE A 124 -18.47 22.80 -33.66
CA PHE A 124 -19.57 23.42 -32.88
C PHE A 124 -20.93 23.57 -33.57
N ASN A 125 -21.05 23.21 -34.86
CA ASN A 125 -22.29 23.39 -35.62
C ASN A 125 -23.35 22.28 -35.41
N GLN A 126 -23.27 21.50 -34.32
CA GLN A 126 -24.36 20.57 -33.95
C GLN A 126 -25.34 21.14 -32.92
N PHE A 127 -25.08 22.30 -32.31
CA PHE A 127 -25.96 22.81 -31.25
C PHE A 127 -26.65 24.15 -31.47
N ASN A 128 -26.35 24.98 -32.49
CA ASN A 128 -27.22 26.11 -32.88
C ASN A 128 -26.78 26.78 -34.20
N ASN A 129 -27.39 26.39 -35.32
CA ASN A 129 -27.12 26.92 -36.67
C ASN A 129 -27.62 28.37 -36.92
N ASN A 130 -27.65 29.28 -35.94
CA ASN A 130 -28.21 30.63 -36.13
C ASN A 130 -27.70 31.69 -35.13
N VAL A 131 -26.45 31.60 -34.67
CA VAL A 131 -25.93 32.50 -33.64
C VAL A 131 -24.66 33.20 -34.13
N ASP A 132 -24.79 34.46 -34.54
CA ASP A 132 -23.66 35.33 -34.85
C ASP A 132 -22.93 35.69 -33.54
N THR A 133 -21.68 35.25 -33.41
CA THR A 133 -20.81 35.59 -32.26
C THR A 133 -20.12 36.93 -32.55
N ILE A 134 -20.28 37.92 -31.68
CA ILE A 134 -19.83 39.31 -31.90
C ILE A 134 -18.49 39.59 -31.21
N ALA A 135 -18.20 38.89 -30.12
CA ALA A 135 -16.93 38.96 -29.40
C ALA A 135 -16.67 37.61 -28.74
N ASP A 136 -15.43 37.16 -28.76
CA ASP A 136 -14.97 35.91 -28.14
C ASP A 136 -13.59 36.14 -27.53
N VAL A 137 -13.53 36.20 -26.20
CA VAL A 137 -12.30 36.50 -25.44
C VAL A 137 -11.99 35.31 -24.55
N TRP A 138 -10.77 34.80 -24.68
CA TRP A 138 -10.24 33.75 -23.81
C TRP A 138 -9.28 34.38 -22.80
N SER A 139 -9.40 33.93 -21.55
CA SER A 139 -8.53 34.33 -20.45
C SER A 139 -8.28 33.14 -19.53
N VAL A 140 -7.13 33.14 -18.86
CA VAL A 140 -6.91 32.22 -17.75
C VAL A 140 -7.69 32.71 -16.55
N ASP A 141 -8.38 31.77 -15.91
CA ASP A 141 -8.98 31.99 -14.59
C ASP A 141 -8.00 31.57 -13.49
N SER A 142 -7.42 30.37 -13.62
CA SER A 142 -6.37 29.90 -12.72
C SER A 142 -5.61 28.70 -13.29
N VAL A 143 -4.39 28.49 -12.80
CA VAL A 143 -3.72 27.18 -12.88
C VAL A 143 -3.71 26.53 -11.50
N VAL A 144 -4.11 25.27 -11.44
CA VAL A 144 -4.32 24.54 -10.18
C VAL A 144 -3.64 23.19 -10.24
N VAL A 145 -2.83 22.86 -9.23
CA VAL A 145 -2.36 21.49 -9.00
C VAL A 145 -3.37 20.78 -8.09
N ASN A 146 -3.87 19.63 -8.55
CA ASN A 146 -4.86 18.81 -7.86
C ASN A 146 -4.20 17.54 -7.35
N LEU A 147 -3.91 17.47 -6.05
CA LEU A 147 -3.42 16.26 -5.40
C LEU A 147 -4.61 15.41 -4.99
N GLN A 148 -4.68 14.17 -5.49
CA GLN A 148 -5.82 13.32 -5.23
C GLN A 148 -5.48 12.17 -4.33
N TYR A 149 -6.41 11.76 -3.49
CA TYR A 149 -6.24 10.63 -2.59
C TYR A 149 -7.58 9.93 -2.40
N GLN A 150 -7.54 8.67 -1.97
CA GLN A 150 -8.77 7.96 -1.63
C GLN A 150 -9.11 8.22 -0.17
N PHE A 151 -10.41 8.23 0.15
CA PHE A 151 -10.85 8.24 1.55
C PHE A 151 -10.22 7.05 2.31
N ASN A 152 -9.78 7.28 3.55
CA ASN A 152 -9.01 6.34 4.39
C ASN A 152 -7.58 5.99 3.92
N ASN A 153 -7.05 6.60 2.86
CA ASN A 153 -5.64 6.45 2.49
C ASN A 153 -4.71 7.37 3.29
N TRP A 154 -4.89 7.43 4.60
CA TRP A 154 -4.05 8.22 5.51
C TRP A 154 -3.76 7.45 6.80
N TYR A 155 -2.80 7.94 7.57
CA TYR A 155 -2.37 7.40 8.86
C TYR A 155 -2.01 8.54 9.81
N GLY A 156 -2.31 8.40 11.11
CA GLY A 156 -2.03 9.42 12.12
C GLY A 156 -3.25 10.23 12.56
N ASP A 157 -3.05 11.48 12.94
CA ASP A 157 -4.09 12.38 13.45
C ASP A 157 -4.73 13.22 12.34
N MET A 158 -6.03 13.02 12.14
CA MET A 158 -6.84 13.78 11.18
C MET A 158 -7.07 15.24 11.57
N THR A 159 -6.86 15.60 12.83
CA THR A 159 -7.13 16.95 13.37
C THR A 159 -5.93 17.89 13.28
N THR A 160 -4.76 17.37 12.95
CA THR A 160 -3.54 18.16 12.75
C THR A 160 -3.44 18.64 11.30
N GLY A 161 -3.41 19.95 11.11
CA GLY A 161 -3.20 20.56 9.80
C GLY A 161 -1.70 20.62 9.49
N GLN A 162 -1.32 20.28 8.26
CA GLN A 162 0.07 20.39 7.80
C GLN A 162 0.16 21.32 6.59
N ASN A 163 1.18 22.18 6.57
CA ASN A 163 1.40 23.11 5.46
C ASN A 163 2.07 22.38 4.28
N VAL A 164 1.27 22.04 3.27
CA VAL A 164 1.77 21.42 2.04
C VAL A 164 2.25 22.50 1.09
N ASN A 165 3.47 22.32 0.60
CA ASN A 165 4.10 23.17 -0.40
C ASN A 165 4.34 22.41 -1.69
N ILE A 166 4.19 23.14 -2.80
CA ILE A 166 4.51 22.67 -4.14
C ILE A 166 5.59 23.58 -4.68
N TYR A 167 6.70 22.99 -5.10
CA TYR A 167 7.83 23.68 -5.70
C TYR A 167 8.00 23.23 -7.15
N GLU A 168 8.55 24.10 -7.98
CA GLU A 168 8.97 23.77 -9.34
C GLU A 168 10.41 23.25 -9.35
N LEU A 169 10.67 22.18 -10.11
CA LEU A 169 12.02 21.64 -10.32
C LEU A 169 12.86 22.55 -11.23
N TYR A 170 14.17 22.67 -10.98
CA TYR A 170 15.07 23.43 -11.86
C TYR A 170 15.30 22.75 -13.22
N SER A 171 15.25 21.42 -13.23
CA SER A 171 15.46 20.60 -14.42
C SER A 171 14.52 19.41 -14.41
N GLY A 172 14.26 18.87 -15.60
CA GLY A 172 13.41 17.68 -15.72
C GLY A 172 14.02 16.52 -14.95
N LEU A 173 13.14 15.65 -14.45
CA LEU A 173 13.56 14.34 -13.98
C LEU A 173 14.13 13.56 -15.17
N GLY A 174 14.95 12.55 -14.89
CA GLY A 174 15.58 11.72 -15.91
C GLY A 174 14.60 10.84 -16.69
N SER A 175 15.02 9.66 -17.11
CA SER A 175 14.12 8.69 -17.75
C SER A 175 13.24 7.99 -16.72
N VAL A 176 12.05 7.54 -17.11
CA VAL A 176 11.23 6.58 -16.33
C VAL A 176 11.96 5.28 -16.02
N SER A 177 12.97 4.92 -16.84
CA SER A 177 13.82 3.76 -16.58
C SER A 177 14.92 4.01 -15.54
N GLN A 178 15.09 5.26 -15.08
CA GLN A 178 16.08 5.60 -14.07
C GLN A 178 15.58 5.18 -12.68
N GLU A 179 16.48 4.70 -11.86
CA GLU A 179 16.17 4.31 -10.49
C GLU A 179 16.33 5.49 -9.54
N TYR A 180 15.26 5.74 -8.78
CA TYR A 180 15.17 6.71 -7.70
C TYR A 180 14.90 6.00 -6.38
N TYR A 181 15.39 6.59 -5.31
CA TYR A 181 15.44 6.01 -3.99
C TYR A 181 14.97 7.01 -2.94
N SER A 182 14.57 6.50 -1.77
CA SER A 182 13.99 7.28 -0.67
C SER A 182 14.90 8.38 -0.14
N ASP A 183 16.22 8.22 -0.27
CA ASP A 183 17.26 9.15 0.19
C ASP A 183 17.72 10.13 -0.92
N TYR A 184 16.92 10.30 -1.98
CA TYR A 184 17.27 11.18 -3.08
C TYR A 184 17.56 12.61 -2.59
N PRO A 185 18.72 13.20 -2.90
CA PRO A 185 19.10 14.52 -2.41
C PRO A 185 18.28 15.60 -3.13
N VAL A 186 17.18 16.02 -2.52
CA VAL A 186 16.28 17.04 -3.07
C VAL A 186 16.89 18.44 -3.05
N ASP A 187 17.85 18.69 -2.18
CA ASP A 187 18.49 19.99 -2.05
C ASP A 187 19.17 20.44 -3.35
N GLY A 188 18.81 21.62 -3.83
CA GLY A 188 19.33 22.18 -5.08
C GLY A 188 18.71 21.60 -6.35
N THR A 189 17.68 20.76 -6.25
CA THR A 189 16.94 20.23 -7.41
C THR A 189 15.69 21.03 -7.77
N TYR A 190 15.23 21.91 -6.86
CA TYR A 190 14.01 22.70 -7.01
C TYR A 190 14.21 24.17 -6.61
N ASN A 191 13.34 25.04 -7.14
CA ASN A 191 13.25 26.43 -6.75
C ASN A 191 12.67 26.54 -5.32
N PRO A 192 13.40 27.08 -4.33
CA PRO A 192 12.92 27.14 -2.94
C PRO A 192 11.74 28.08 -2.72
N VAL A 193 11.33 28.86 -3.74
CA VAL A 193 10.09 29.63 -3.70
C VAL A 193 8.93 28.72 -4.09
N ALA A 194 8.07 28.40 -3.12
CA ALA A 194 6.87 27.60 -3.37
C ALA A 194 5.99 28.27 -4.45
N ILE A 195 5.58 27.49 -5.44
CA ILE A 195 4.66 27.92 -6.48
C ILE A 195 3.20 27.85 -6.01
N ALA A 196 2.93 27.02 -5.00
CA ALA A 196 1.67 26.97 -4.28
C ALA A 196 1.87 26.43 -2.86
N GLN A 197 1.02 26.85 -1.92
CA GLN A 197 1.03 26.37 -0.54
C GLN A 197 -0.38 26.34 0.05
N LYS A 198 -0.66 25.38 0.93
CA LYS A 198 -1.94 25.27 1.63
C LYS A 198 -1.82 24.40 2.87
N ILE A 199 -2.46 24.82 3.96
CA ILE A 199 -2.70 23.95 5.11
C ILE A 199 -3.79 22.95 4.76
N VAL A 200 -3.49 21.66 4.83
CA VAL A 200 -4.44 20.58 4.56
C VAL A 200 -4.60 19.67 5.76
N PHE A 201 -5.77 19.05 5.84
CA PHE A 201 -6.07 17.99 6.81
C PHE A 201 -6.53 16.75 6.03
N PRO A 202 -6.20 15.52 6.46
CA PRO A 202 -6.60 14.28 5.78
C PRO A 202 -8.10 14.14 5.60
N ASN A 203 -8.86 14.71 6.54
CA ASN A 203 -10.31 14.64 6.56
C ASN A 203 -10.97 15.96 6.12
N ASN A 204 -10.23 16.94 5.59
CA ASN A 204 -10.82 18.20 5.15
C ASN A 204 -11.54 18.05 3.80
N GLU A 205 -12.72 17.44 3.83
CA GLU A 205 -13.81 17.69 2.89
C GLU A 205 -15.14 17.41 3.59
N VAL A 206 -15.54 18.27 4.52
CA VAL A 206 -16.91 18.76 4.42
C VAL A 206 -16.85 19.80 3.29
N PRO A 207 -17.38 19.54 2.09
CA PRO A 207 -17.52 20.56 1.06
C PRO A 207 -18.12 21.82 1.69
N ASP A 208 -17.74 23.02 1.27
CA ASP A 208 -18.40 24.26 1.73
C ASP A 208 -19.93 24.25 1.51
N SER A 209 -20.45 23.31 0.70
CA SER A 209 -21.86 23.03 0.45
C SER A 209 -22.53 21.99 1.36
N LEU A 210 -21.80 21.27 2.21
CA LEU A 210 -22.34 20.35 3.22
C LEU A 210 -22.09 20.86 4.64
N LYS A 211 -22.41 22.13 4.91
CA LYS A 211 -22.73 22.51 6.29
C LYS A 211 -23.95 21.70 6.73
N SER A 212 -23.72 20.53 7.30
CA SER A 212 -24.64 19.95 8.28
C SER A 212 -24.96 21.07 9.26
N THR A 213 -26.23 21.44 9.34
CA THR A 213 -26.72 22.53 10.16
C THR A 213 -26.66 22.22 11.65
N ASN A 214 -26.26 21.00 12.02
CA ASN A 214 -26.05 20.57 13.39
C ASN A 214 -24.57 20.27 13.65
N TRP A 215 -23.88 21.28 14.18
CA TRP A 215 -22.56 21.12 14.78
C TRP A 215 -22.59 20.23 16.05
N ASP A 216 -23.78 20.01 16.62
CA ASP A 216 -23.99 19.24 17.85
C ASP A 216 -23.88 17.71 17.65
N ASP A 217 -24.08 17.18 16.44
CA ASP A 217 -24.03 15.72 16.19
C ASP A 217 -22.60 15.16 16.05
N LEU A 218 -21.59 16.03 15.86
CA LEU A 218 -20.18 15.65 15.75
C LEU A 218 -19.41 15.68 17.10
N TYR A 219 -19.98 16.31 18.14
CA TYR A 219 -19.25 16.62 19.38
C TYR A 219 -19.88 16.09 20.67
N GLN A 220 -21.03 15.40 20.62
CA GLN A 220 -21.69 14.88 21.83
C GLN A 220 -21.36 13.40 22.12
N HIS A 221 -20.08 13.07 22.27
CA HIS A 221 -19.67 11.95 23.13
C HIS A 221 -18.32 12.26 23.81
N PRO A 222 -18.31 12.62 25.11
CA PRO A 222 -17.09 13.02 25.81
C PRO A 222 -16.07 11.89 26.06
N ASP A 223 -16.42 10.63 25.79
CA ASP A 223 -15.57 9.47 26.12
C ASP A 223 -15.30 8.53 24.93
N SER A 224 -15.40 9.00 23.68
CA SER A 224 -15.03 8.20 22.51
C SER A 224 -14.33 9.02 21.43
N LEU A 225 -13.06 9.31 21.64
CA LEU A 225 -12.16 9.67 20.54
C LEU A 225 -11.70 8.43 19.74
N TRP A 226 -11.87 7.19 20.24
CA TRP A 226 -11.39 5.97 19.57
C TRP A 226 -12.22 4.72 19.85
N ASN A 227 -13.51 4.79 19.51
CA ASN A 227 -14.18 3.61 18.99
C ASN A 227 -14.75 4.06 17.66
N ALA A 228 -13.96 3.94 16.59
CA ALA A 228 -14.49 4.05 15.24
C ALA A 228 -15.66 3.05 15.17
N PRO A 229 -16.91 3.51 15.10
CA PRO A 229 -18.05 2.61 15.09
C PRO A 229 -17.89 1.66 13.91
N GLN A 230 -18.30 0.42 14.11
CA GLN A 230 -18.17 -0.71 13.18
C GLN A 230 -18.65 -0.42 11.75
N TYR A 231 -19.41 0.67 11.54
CA TYR A 231 -19.78 1.18 10.21
C TYR A 231 -18.62 1.77 9.38
N LEU A 232 -17.45 2.06 9.96
CA LEU A 232 -16.24 2.47 9.21
C LEU A 232 -15.50 1.28 8.58
N TRP A 233 -15.82 0.05 9.00
CA TRP A 233 -15.26 -1.19 8.45
C TRP A 233 -16.27 -1.99 7.62
N ASP A 234 -17.58 -1.72 7.76
CA ASP A 234 -18.62 -2.31 6.91
C ASP A 234 -18.77 -1.50 5.60
N ASN A 235 -18.13 -2.00 4.53
CA ASN A 235 -18.34 -1.58 3.12
C ASN A 235 -19.79 -1.74 2.61
N VAL A 236 -20.81 -1.90 3.46
CA VAL A 236 -22.11 -2.46 3.08
C VAL A 236 -23.25 -1.44 3.03
N LYS A 237 -23.06 -0.14 3.33
CA LYS A 237 -24.17 0.84 3.18
C LYS A 237 -23.82 2.21 2.60
N VAL A 238 -22.93 2.28 1.60
CA VAL A 238 -22.97 3.40 0.63
C VAL A 238 -23.99 3.08 -0.45
N GLN A 239 -25.27 3.07 -0.08
CA GLN A 239 -26.36 2.80 -1.01
C GLN A 239 -27.51 3.78 -0.76
N ALA A 240 -27.27 5.08 -0.96
CA ALA A 240 -28.35 6.06 -1.00
C ALA A 240 -28.08 7.42 -1.67
N ASP A 241 -27.00 7.64 -2.43
CA ASP A 241 -26.91 8.86 -3.27
C ASP A 241 -26.62 8.48 -4.72
N LYS A 242 -27.68 8.43 -5.53
CA LYS A 242 -27.62 8.14 -6.97
C LYS A 242 -27.14 9.33 -7.82
N ASP A 243 -26.83 10.47 -7.20
CA ASP A 243 -26.53 11.73 -7.90
C ASP A 243 -25.07 12.23 -7.76
N SER A 244 -24.16 11.48 -7.12
CA SER A 244 -22.76 11.92 -6.95
C SER A 244 -21.83 11.30 -7.99
N SER A 245 -21.39 12.10 -8.98
CA SER A 245 -20.37 11.77 -9.98
C SER A 245 -18.94 11.56 -9.42
N TRP A 246 -18.79 11.51 -8.09
CA TRP A 246 -17.51 11.45 -7.36
C TRP A 246 -17.20 10.06 -6.79
N LEU A 247 -18.07 9.08 -7.06
CA LEU A 247 -17.90 7.70 -6.62
C LEU A 247 -17.34 6.88 -7.78
N SER A 248 -16.09 6.41 -7.67
CA SER A 248 -15.59 5.35 -8.55
C SER A 248 -16.02 4.01 -7.97
N SER A 249 -16.84 3.25 -8.71
CA SER A 249 -17.16 1.87 -8.33
C SER A 249 -16.08 0.92 -8.83
N ASP A 250 -15.52 0.09 -7.95
CA ASP A 250 -14.74 -1.06 -8.40
C ASP A 250 -15.62 -2.07 -9.16
N PHE A 251 -15.00 -3.09 -9.78
CA PHE A 251 -15.71 -4.15 -10.52
C PHE A 251 -16.71 -4.93 -9.63
N ASN A 252 -16.61 -4.81 -8.31
CA ASN A 252 -17.48 -5.45 -7.32
C ASN A 252 -18.59 -4.52 -6.79
N GLY A 253 -18.66 -3.26 -7.26
CA GLY A 253 -19.66 -2.28 -6.84
C GLY A 253 -19.33 -1.54 -5.54
N ASN A 254 -18.12 -1.68 -4.98
CA ASN A 254 -17.67 -0.85 -3.87
C ASN A 254 -17.34 0.54 -4.39
N THR A 255 -17.94 1.56 -3.79
CA THR A 255 -17.69 2.95 -4.15
C THR A 255 -16.58 3.52 -3.28
N THR A 256 -15.41 3.75 -3.87
CA THR A 256 -14.32 4.47 -3.20
C THR A 256 -14.50 5.96 -3.45
N GLN A 257 -14.60 6.75 -2.39
CA GLN A 257 -14.67 8.20 -2.50
C GLN A 257 -13.25 8.76 -2.75
N THR A 258 -13.05 9.39 -3.90
CA THR A 258 -11.82 10.15 -4.20
C THR A 258 -11.96 11.57 -3.68
N LYS A 259 -10.91 12.07 -3.04
CA LYS A 259 -10.79 13.41 -2.45
C LYS A 259 -9.69 14.19 -3.17
N THR A 260 -9.81 15.52 -3.19
CA THR A 260 -8.86 16.39 -3.93
C THR A 260 -8.42 17.59 -3.08
N TRP A 261 -7.11 17.75 -2.93
CA TRP A 261 -6.52 19.00 -2.49
C TRP A 261 -6.08 19.82 -3.70
N SER A 262 -6.78 20.92 -3.93
CA SER A 262 -6.46 21.88 -4.99
C SER A 262 -5.59 23.02 -4.47
N PHE A 263 -4.51 23.29 -5.20
CA PHE A 263 -3.49 24.30 -4.93
C PHE A 263 -3.42 25.26 -6.11
N ARG A 264 -3.84 26.50 -5.92
CA ARG A 264 -3.66 27.53 -6.95
C ARG A 264 -2.17 27.87 -7.07
N VAL A 265 -1.66 27.80 -8.28
CA VAL A 265 -0.29 28.17 -8.62
C VAL A 265 -0.17 29.69 -8.72
N ASN A 266 1.01 30.24 -8.40
CA ASN A 266 1.27 31.67 -8.48
C ASN A 266 1.16 32.23 -9.93
N ASP A 267 0.94 33.55 -10.01
CA ASP A 267 0.68 34.26 -11.26
C ASP A 267 1.84 34.16 -12.28
N GLU A 268 3.08 34.01 -11.82
CA GLU A 268 4.26 33.92 -12.69
C GLU A 268 4.23 32.62 -13.50
N VAL A 269 4.03 31.49 -12.82
CA VAL A 269 3.95 30.18 -13.46
C VAL A 269 2.64 30.05 -14.25
N GLU A 270 1.52 30.54 -13.72
CA GLU A 270 0.24 30.59 -14.41
C GLU A 270 0.36 31.27 -15.79
N LYS A 271 0.96 32.47 -15.80
CA LYS A 271 1.19 33.21 -17.05
C LYS A 271 2.16 32.48 -17.98
N ARG A 272 3.26 31.91 -17.45
CA ARG A 272 4.24 31.18 -18.27
C ARG A 272 3.64 29.96 -18.96
N ILE A 273 2.75 29.23 -18.29
CA ILE A 273 2.05 28.08 -18.85
C ILE A 273 1.00 28.52 -19.88
N PHE A 274 0.29 29.62 -19.64
CA PHE A 274 -0.71 30.11 -20.59
C PHE A 274 -0.12 30.71 -21.86
N ASP A 275 0.97 31.46 -21.73
CA ASP A 275 1.70 32.04 -22.87
C ASP A 275 2.55 30.99 -23.62
N ALA A 276 2.43 29.70 -23.26
CA ALA A 276 3.12 28.61 -23.90
C ALA A 276 2.73 28.49 -25.38
N ASN A 277 3.74 28.42 -26.25
CA ASN A 277 3.50 28.21 -27.67
C ASN A 277 3.09 26.76 -27.97
N GLU A 278 2.54 26.55 -29.16
CA GLU A 278 2.12 25.23 -29.64
C GLU A 278 3.25 24.19 -29.55
N ILE A 279 4.50 24.58 -29.83
CA ILE A 279 5.67 23.67 -29.76
C ILE A 279 5.84 23.12 -28.35
N SER A 280 5.67 23.94 -27.32
CA SER A 280 5.80 23.55 -25.90
C SER A 280 4.75 22.53 -25.49
N LEU A 281 3.60 22.49 -26.17
CA LEU A 281 2.47 21.61 -25.86
C LEU A 281 2.34 20.42 -26.81
N LYS A 282 3.24 20.29 -27.81
CA LYS A 282 3.25 19.17 -28.78
C LYS A 282 3.68 17.84 -28.20
N SER A 283 4.46 17.84 -27.12
CA SER A 283 4.96 16.61 -26.50
C SER A 283 5.26 16.81 -25.02
N SER A 284 5.22 15.73 -24.24
CA SER A 284 5.60 15.74 -22.83
C SER A 284 7.03 16.27 -22.65
N ALA A 285 7.97 15.90 -23.51
CA ALA A 285 9.36 16.38 -23.44
C ALA A 285 9.50 17.89 -23.67
N ASN A 286 8.72 18.44 -24.61
CA ASN A 286 8.71 19.89 -24.84
C ASN A 286 8.05 20.62 -23.67
N PHE A 287 6.98 20.04 -23.11
CA PHE A 287 6.30 20.62 -21.95
C PHE A 287 7.20 20.60 -20.70
N GLN A 288 7.92 19.51 -20.47
CA GLN A 288 8.92 19.40 -19.41
C GLN A 288 10.07 20.41 -19.57
N SER A 289 10.32 20.91 -20.78
CA SER A 289 11.29 22.01 -20.97
C SER A 289 10.73 23.37 -20.50
N LEU A 290 9.40 23.53 -20.50
CA LEU A 290 8.70 24.72 -20.00
C LEU A 290 8.42 24.63 -18.49
N PHE A 291 8.01 23.46 -18.03
CA PHE A 291 7.64 23.17 -16.65
C PHE A 291 8.21 21.79 -16.25
N PRO A 292 9.43 21.76 -15.66
CA PRO A 292 10.20 20.52 -15.51
C PRO A 292 9.61 19.46 -14.57
N GLY A 293 8.71 19.86 -13.69
CA GLY A 293 8.02 18.99 -12.75
C GLY A 293 7.82 19.66 -11.40
N ILE A 294 7.34 18.88 -10.44
CA ILE A 294 7.06 19.33 -9.08
C ILE A 294 7.80 18.51 -8.04
N TYR A 295 8.12 19.18 -6.95
CA TYR A 295 8.42 18.60 -5.65
C TYR A 295 7.31 19.00 -4.69
N VAL A 296 6.69 18.02 -4.03
CA VAL A 296 5.62 18.24 -3.06
C VAL A 296 6.09 17.77 -1.70
N SER A 297 6.11 18.70 -0.73
CA SER A 297 6.62 18.45 0.62
C SER A 297 5.93 19.33 1.65
N LEU A 298 6.46 19.34 2.87
CA LEU A 298 5.93 20.07 4.01
C LEU A 298 6.97 21.02 4.58
N ASP A 299 6.51 22.18 5.04
CA ASP A 299 7.29 23.00 5.98
C ASP A 299 7.13 22.49 7.42
N ASP A 300 8.07 22.87 8.28
CA ASP A 300 8.08 22.57 9.73
C ASP A 300 6.92 23.22 10.53
N VAL A 301 5.92 23.77 9.85
CA VAL A 301 4.78 24.44 10.47
C VAL A 301 3.57 23.51 10.47
N SER A 302 3.49 22.68 11.52
CA SER A 302 2.26 21.96 11.86
C SER A 302 1.33 22.85 12.67
N ILE A 303 0.02 22.81 12.38
CA ILE A 303 -1.01 23.54 13.12
C ILE A 303 -1.93 22.52 13.78
N GLY A 304 -1.89 22.47 15.11
CA GLY A 304 -2.64 21.51 15.91
C GLY A 304 -1.82 21.05 17.11
N THR A 305 -2.37 20.10 17.86
CA THR A 305 -1.71 19.51 19.04
C THR A 305 -1.47 18.01 18.89
N GLY A 306 -1.78 17.42 17.74
CA GLY A 306 -1.60 15.99 17.53
C GLY A 306 -0.31 15.64 16.80
N ASN A 307 -0.17 14.34 16.55
CA ASN A 307 1.06 13.72 16.07
C ASN A 307 1.29 13.89 14.55
N GLY A 308 0.50 14.72 13.86
CA GLY A 308 0.57 14.80 12.39
C GLY A 308 -0.02 13.56 11.71
N TRP A 309 0.22 13.42 10.41
CA TRP A 309 -0.38 12.42 9.52
C TRP A 309 0.46 12.17 8.28
N LEU A 310 0.26 11.00 7.68
CA LEU A 310 0.77 10.59 6.37
C LEU A 310 -0.40 10.24 5.45
N ALA A 311 -0.32 10.58 4.16
CA ALA A 311 -1.36 10.29 3.18
C ALA A 311 -0.78 9.74 1.88
N LYS A 312 -1.50 8.78 1.26
CA LYS A 312 -1.20 8.27 -0.08
C LYS A 312 -1.96 9.08 -1.13
N ILE A 313 -1.20 9.86 -1.89
CA ILE A 313 -1.62 10.63 -3.05
C ILE A 313 -1.60 9.73 -4.29
N ASN A 314 -2.71 9.60 -4.98
CA ASN A 314 -2.82 8.87 -6.24
C ASN A 314 -2.08 9.60 -7.37
N LEU A 315 -0.92 9.08 -7.75
CA LEU A 315 -0.14 9.58 -8.88
C LEU A 315 -0.53 8.90 -10.20
N LEU A 316 -1.05 7.67 -10.14
CA LEU A 316 -1.41 6.90 -11.33
C LEU A 316 -2.80 6.26 -11.21
N SER A 317 -3.74 6.68 -12.06
CA SER A 317 -5.07 6.06 -12.14
C SER A 317 -5.12 4.96 -13.20
N SER A 318 -5.48 3.73 -12.80
CA SER A 318 -5.57 2.56 -13.70
C SER A 318 -6.98 2.29 -14.25
N SER A 319 -8.03 2.99 -13.79
CA SER A 319 -9.41 2.53 -14.02
C SER A 319 -10.48 3.61 -14.26
N SER A 320 -10.12 4.88 -14.54
CA SER A 320 -11.04 6.03 -14.61
C SER A 320 -11.68 6.31 -13.24
N SER A 321 -11.51 7.44 -12.58
CA SER A 321 -11.41 8.81 -13.04
C SER A 321 -10.65 9.57 -11.96
N VAL A 322 -9.82 10.50 -12.39
CA VAL A 322 -9.03 11.39 -11.54
C VAL A 322 -7.75 10.72 -10.97
N SER A 323 -6.60 11.06 -11.57
CA SER A 323 -5.25 11.01 -10.95
C SER A 323 -4.78 12.44 -10.68
N THR A 324 -3.74 12.57 -9.84
CA THR A 324 -3.08 13.87 -9.62
C THR A 324 -2.71 14.52 -10.96
N ASN A 325 -3.08 15.79 -11.09
CA ASN A 325 -2.92 16.55 -12.34
C ASN A 325 -2.70 18.04 -12.06
N MET A 326 -2.24 18.75 -13.07
CA MET A 326 -2.29 20.20 -13.13
C MET A 326 -3.38 20.62 -14.12
N GLY A 327 -4.36 21.39 -13.67
CA GLY A 327 -5.46 21.92 -14.49
C GLY A 327 -5.26 23.39 -14.82
N ILE A 328 -5.33 23.76 -16.10
CA ILE A 328 -5.55 25.15 -16.53
C ILE A 328 -7.05 25.37 -16.63
N HIS A 329 -7.57 26.26 -15.80
CA HIS A 329 -8.94 26.73 -15.87
C HIS A 329 -9.00 27.96 -16.77
N LEU A 330 -9.70 27.83 -17.89
CA LEU A 330 -9.90 28.88 -18.88
C LEU A 330 -11.31 29.43 -18.77
N LYS A 331 -11.43 30.75 -18.83
CA LYS A 331 -12.70 31.45 -18.96
C LYS A 331 -12.83 32.00 -20.37
N ARG A 332 -13.89 31.58 -21.06
CA ARG A 332 -14.33 32.13 -22.34
C ARG A 332 -15.48 33.09 -22.09
N GLU A 333 -15.31 34.35 -22.44
CA GLU A 333 -16.38 35.34 -22.44
C GLU A 333 -16.79 35.64 -23.86
N TYR A 334 -18.05 35.38 -24.20
CA TYR A 334 -18.54 35.58 -25.56
C TYR A 334 -19.89 36.29 -25.59
N LYS A 335 -20.06 37.10 -26.63
CA LYS A 335 -21.30 37.82 -26.92
C LYS A 335 -21.96 37.22 -28.14
N TYR A 336 -23.25 36.94 -28.04
CA TYR A 336 -23.98 36.34 -29.15
C TYR A 336 -25.36 36.95 -29.34
N ILE A 337 -25.85 36.87 -30.58
CA ILE A 337 -27.21 37.29 -30.92
C ILE A 337 -28.13 36.08 -30.81
N ASN A 338 -29.13 36.15 -29.92
CA ASN A 338 -30.11 35.07 -29.78
C ASN A 338 -31.14 35.11 -30.92
N SER A 339 -32.04 34.12 -30.96
CA SER A 339 -33.13 34.03 -31.96
C SER A 339 -34.09 35.23 -31.94
N GLU A 340 -34.12 36.01 -30.87
CA GLU A 340 -34.92 37.23 -30.71
C GLU A 340 -34.16 38.51 -31.13
N LYS A 341 -32.94 38.36 -31.68
CA LYS A 341 -32.02 39.43 -32.06
C LYS A 341 -31.51 40.29 -30.90
N GLU A 342 -31.53 39.75 -29.69
CA GLU A 342 -30.93 40.38 -28.52
C GLU A 342 -29.47 39.97 -28.37
N VAL A 343 -28.62 40.93 -28.00
CA VAL A 343 -27.24 40.66 -27.61
C VAL A 343 -27.24 40.09 -26.19
N ARG A 344 -26.67 38.90 -26.02
CA ARG A 344 -26.49 38.24 -24.73
C ARG A 344 -25.00 38.05 -24.45
N ASP A 345 -24.62 38.32 -23.20
CA ASP A 345 -23.29 38.07 -22.67
C ASP A 345 -23.32 36.73 -21.91
N THR A 346 -22.44 35.80 -22.28
CA THR A 346 -22.31 34.49 -21.63
C THR A 346 -20.84 34.20 -21.34
N SER A 347 -20.59 33.41 -20.30
CA SER A 347 -19.27 32.85 -20.00
C SER A 347 -19.32 31.33 -19.91
N ALA A 348 -18.27 30.67 -20.40
CA ALA A 348 -18.05 29.25 -20.23
C ALA A 348 -16.67 29.00 -19.59
N THR A 349 -16.57 27.94 -18.80
CA THR A 349 -15.31 27.51 -18.17
C THR A 349 -14.86 26.20 -18.79
N PHE A 350 -13.57 26.12 -19.12
CA PHE A 350 -12.93 24.94 -19.66
C PHE A 350 -11.76 24.55 -18.77
N VAL A 351 -11.45 23.25 -18.71
CA VAL A 351 -10.29 22.75 -17.96
C VAL A 351 -9.45 21.91 -18.90
N TYR A 352 -8.17 22.25 -19.01
CA TYR A 352 -7.18 21.40 -19.65
C TYR A 352 -6.27 20.81 -18.58
N ALA A 353 -6.18 19.48 -18.51
CA ALA A 353 -5.44 18.79 -17.47
C ALA A 353 -4.15 18.17 -18.03
N PHE A 354 -3.03 18.44 -17.36
CA PHE A 354 -1.76 17.74 -17.51
C PHE A 354 -1.70 16.63 -16.45
N PRO A 355 -1.96 15.37 -16.81
CA PRO A 355 -1.95 14.28 -15.84
C PRO A 355 -0.53 13.85 -15.49
N ILE A 356 -0.40 13.21 -14.33
CA ILE A 356 0.68 12.25 -14.05
C ILE A 356 0.21 10.88 -14.55
N ASN A 357 1.03 10.22 -15.38
CA ASN A 357 0.75 8.93 -16.00
C ASN A 357 1.99 8.02 -16.06
N LEU A 358 1.90 6.90 -16.79
CA LEU A 358 2.97 5.90 -16.89
C LEU A 358 4.25 6.41 -17.59
N GLU A 359 4.15 7.47 -18.38
CA GLU A 359 5.29 8.11 -19.07
C GLU A 359 6.05 9.10 -18.19
N ASN A 360 5.50 9.42 -17.01
CA ASN A 360 6.07 10.40 -16.10
C ASN A 360 6.95 9.74 -15.04
N VAL A 361 8.08 10.37 -14.72
CA VAL A 361 8.88 9.97 -13.56
C VAL A 361 8.11 10.33 -12.30
N ARG A 362 8.05 9.39 -11.36
CA ARG A 362 7.36 9.55 -10.08
C ARG A 362 8.01 8.69 -9.00
N PHE A 363 8.37 9.32 -7.88
CA PHE A 363 9.00 8.62 -6.76
C PHE A 363 8.84 9.37 -5.44
N ASN A 364 9.03 8.64 -4.34
CA ASN A 364 8.94 9.15 -2.98
C ASN A 364 10.32 9.37 -2.35
N THR A 365 10.39 10.31 -1.42
CA THR A 365 11.53 10.54 -0.53
C THR A 365 11.08 10.43 0.92
N TYR A 366 11.92 9.85 1.77
CA TYR A 366 11.59 9.56 3.17
C TYR A 366 12.71 10.01 4.10
N GLU A 367 12.30 10.54 5.24
CA GLU A 367 13.18 10.85 6.37
C GLU A 367 12.58 10.22 7.63
N HIS A 368 13.43 9.55 8.41
CA HIS A 368 13.05 8.96 9.68
C HIS A 368 13.95 9.44 10.80
N GLY A 369 13.35 9.91 11.89
CA GLY A 369 14.01 10.09 13.16
C GLY A 369 13.67 8.93 14.06
N VAL A 370 14.55 7.94 14.17
CA VAL A 370 14.33 6.77 15.04
C VAL A 370 14.27 7.21 16.50
N SER A 371 13.23 6.76 17.21
CA SER A 371 13.12 6.97 18.66
C SER A 371 14.31 6.40 19.40
N SER A 372 14.76 7.09 20.46
CA SER A 372 15.81 6.56 21.35
C SER A 372 15.41 5.28 22.08
N GLU A 373 14.13 4.90 22.05
CA GLU A 373 13.62 3.66 22.62
C GLU A 373 13.96 2.42 21.78
N ILE A 374 14.27 2.59 20.49
CA ILE A 374 14.62 1.48 19.60
C ILE A 374 16.14 1.31 19.60
N ASP A 375 16.60 0.21 20.21
CA ASP A 375 18.00 -0.20 20.11
C ASP A 375 18.20 -0.99 18.80
N MET A 376 18.88 -0.36 17.85
CA MET A 376 19.24 -0.95 16.55
C MET A 376 20.53 -1.79 16.61
N ALA A 377 21.26 -1.76 17.73
CA ALA A 377 22.56 -2.43 17.88
C ALA A 377 22.48 -3.71 18.72
N ASP A 378 21.40 -3.93 19.46
CA ASP A 378 21.24 -5.08 20.33
C ASP A 378 20.61 -6.29 19.60
N GLU A 379 21.33 -7.41 19.67
CA GLU A 379 20.93 -8.68 19.06
C GLU A 379 19.93 -9.48 19.91
N ASN A 380 19.69 -9.07 21.17
CA ASN A 380 18.82 -9.75 22.13
C ASN A 380 17.63 -8.88 22.55
N GLN A 381 16.88 -8.39 21.56
CA GLN A 381 15.72 -7.54 21.81
C GLN A 381 14.46 -8.37 22.05
N GLU A 382 13.76 -8.10 23.15
CA GLU A 382 12.44 -8.67 23.42
C GLU A 382 11.35 -8.13 22.48
N ARG A 383 11.61 -6.99 21.82
CA ARG A 383 10.67 -6.30 20.93
C ARG A 383 11.33 -5.93 19.61
N LEU A 384 10.63 -6.23 18.53
CA LEU A 384 11.07 -6.00 17.16
C LEU A 384 10.15 -4.99 16.50
N TYR A 385 10.72 -3.88 16.06
CA TYR A 385 10.01 -2.75 15.51
C TYR A 385 10.06 -2.81 13.99
N VAL A 386 8.89 -2.88 13.37
CA VAL A 386 8.76 -2.96 11.90
C VAL A 386 7.93 -1.79 11.39
N GLN A 387 8.48 -1.02 10.45
CA GLN A 387 7.85 0.16 9.86
C GLN A 387 8.20 0.28 8.38
N GLY A 388 7.23 0.69 7.57
CA GLY A 388 7.45 0.95 6.15
C GLY A 388 8.20 2.27 5.88
N MET A 389 8.18 2.71 4.64
CA MET A 389 8.83 3.92 4.10
C MET A 389 10.36 3.97 4.32
N ALA A 390 11.08 2.86 4.26
CA ALA A 390 12.49 2.77 4.70
C ALA A 390 12.71 3.00 6.21
N GLY A 391 11.68 2.73 7.01
CA GLY A 391 11.79 2.73 8.47
C GLY A 391 12.55 1.50 8.98
N SER A 392 12.17 1.05 10.18
CA SER A 392 12.79 -0.10 10.82
C SER A 392 12.32 -1.42 10.20
N TYR A 393 13.24 -2.38 10.11
CA TYR A 393 13.01 -3.75 9.71
C TYR A 393 13.47 -4.66 10.84
N MET A 394 12.92 -5.86 10.85
CA MET A 394 13.45 -6.96 11.63
C MET A 394 14.48 -7.70 10.77
N LYS A 395 15.66 -7.96 11.32
CA LYS A 395 16.61 -8.94 10.78
C LYS A 395 16.48 -10.25 11.56
N MET A 396 16.42 -11.35 10.83
CA MET A 396 16.24 -12.71 11.35
C MET A 396 17.38 -13.59 10.84
N THR A 397 18.05 -14.31 11.75
CA THR A 397 19.13 -15.23 11.42
C THR A 397 18.81 -16.63 11.90
N MET A 398 19.01 -17.63 11.04
CA MET A 398 18.81 -19.03 11.42
C MET A 398 19.83 -19.45 12.49
N PRO A 399 19.40 -20.07 13.60
CA PRO A 399 20.30 -20.54 14.65
C PRO A 399 21.21 -21.68 14.17
N GLU A 400 22.46 -21.68 14.61
CA GLU A 400 23.47 -22.70 14.27
C GLU A 400 23.06 -24.08 14.80
N GLU A 401 22.31 -24.14 15.90
CA GLU A 401 21.81 -25.37 16.50
C GLU A 401 20.89 -26.15 15.57
N ILE A 402 20.18 -25.48 14.67
CA ILE A 402 19.36 -26.17 13.65
C ILE A 402 20.27 -26.96 12.71
N ILE A 403 21.43 -26.41 12.34
CA ILE A 403 22.40 -27.08 11.46
C ILE A 403 22.86 -28.37 12.15
N ASN A 404 23.28 -28.25 13.41
CA ASN A 404 23.71 -29.41 14.21
C ASN A 404 22.61 -30.47 14.36
N TRP A 405 21.35 -30.04 14.48
CA TRP A 405 20.22 -30.97 14.54
C TRP A 405 19.92 -31.63 13.21
N VAL A 406 19.99 -30.91 12.09
CA VAL A 406 19.83 -31.50 10.76
C VAL A 406 20.93 -32.53 10.50
N ASP A 407 22.15 -32.27 10.93
CA ASP A 407 23.25 -33.24 10.86
C ASP A 407 22.94 -34.49 11.72
N SER A 408 22.31 -34.31 12.88
CA SER A 408 21.96 -35.40 13.79
C SER A 408 20.89 -36.38 13.25
N ILE A 409 20.05 -35.92 12.32
CA ILE A 409 19.01 -36.76 11.68
C ILE A 409 19.52 -37.48 10.42
N GLY A 410 20.78 -37.26 10.01
CA GLY A 410 21.50 -38.01 8.97
C GLY A 410 21.19 -37.62 7.51
N ASP A 411 22.21 -37.69 6.64
CA ASP A 411 22.09 -37.47 5.19
C ASP A 411 21.62 -38.75 4.46
N PRO A 412 20.51 -38.72 3.71
CA PRO A 412 20.11 -39.81 2.82
C PRO A 412 21.18 -40.28 1.83
N ALA A 413 22.09 -39.39 1.40
CA ALA A 413 23.04 -39.65 0.32
C ALA A 413 24.36 -40.29 0.79
N GLU A 414 24.81 -40.05 2.02
CA GLU A 414 26.03 -40.68 2.58
C GLU A 414 25.81 -42.12 3.07
N VAL A 415 24.56 -42.59 3.11
CA VAL A 415 24.22 -43.96 3.48
C VAL A 415 24.37 -44.89 2.26
N ALA A 416 25.61 -45.31 2.01
CA ALA A 416 26.00 -46.28 0.98
C ALA A 416 25.30 -47.66 1.16
N PRO A 417 25.27 -48.53 0.12
CA PRO A 417 24.28 -49.61 -0.06
C PRO A 417 24.62 -50.89 0.74
N LEU A 418 24.75 -50.77 2.06
CA LEU A 418 25.10 -51.89 2.94
C LEU A 418 23.98 -52.14 3.96
N SER A 419 22.94 -52.82 3.49
CA SER A 419 22.18 -53.89 4.16
C SER A 419 21.79 -53.79 5.64
N THR A 420 21.73 -52.62 6.28
CA THR A 420 21.14 -52.49 7.61
C THR A 420 20.23 -51.28 7.65
N GLN A 421 18.94 -51.52 7.41
CA GLN A 421 17.77 -50.88 8.02
C GLN A 421 18.04 -49.48 8.63
N LEU A 422 18.21 -48.46 7.77
CA LEU A 422 18.40 -47.08 8.20
C LEU A 422 17.12 -46.28 7.94
N ASP A 423 16.77 -45.50 8.95
CA ASP A 423 15.62 -44.60 8.94
C ASP A 423 16.05 -43.26 8.31
N TYR A 424 15.34 -42.80 7.29
CA TYR A 424 15.57 -41.55 6.57
C TYR A 424 14.69 -40.45 7.13
N HIS A 425 15.23 -39.26 7.38
CA HIS A 425 14.43 -38.12 7.80
C HIS A 425 14.21 -37.14 6.64
N MET A 426 12.95 -36.80 6.38
CA MET A 426 12.54 -35.81 5.38
C MET A 426 11.78 -34.67 6.05
N VAL A 427 12.28 -33.44 5.91
CA VAL A 427 11.54 -32.25 6.30
C VAL A 427 10.33 -32.10 5.38
N ALA A 428 9.17 -31.92 5.99
CA ALA A 428 7.89 -31.79 5.31
C ALA A 428 7.41 -30.34 5.27
N ASN A 429 7.66 -29.58 6.34
CA ASN A 429 7.21 -28.20 6.48
C ASN A 429 8.07 -27.46 7.51
N VAL A 430 8.31 -26.17 7.26
CA VAL A 430 9.02 -25.26 8.17
C VAL A 430 8.22 -23.98 8.26
N GLU A 431 7.78 -23.64 9.47
CA GLU A 431 6.89 -22.51 9.73
C GLU A 431 7.50 -21.57 10.77
N PHE A 432 7.41 -20.26 10.54
CA PHE A 432 7.77 -19.23 11.49
C PHE A 432 6.51 -18.51 11.96
N PHE A 433 6.42 -18.29 13.28
CA PHE A 433 5.34 -17.57 13.91
C PHE A 433 5.92 -16.37 14.66
N MET A 434 5.44 -15.18 14.33
CA MET A 434 5.79 -13.94 15.00
C MET A 434 4.53 -13.36 15.63
N GLU A 435 4.50 -13.27 16.94
CA GLU A 435 3.36 -12.70 17.65
C GLU A 435 3.47 -11.16 17.70
N VAL A 436 2.33 -10.49 17.55
CA VAL A 436 2.23 -9.04 17.64
C VAL A 436 2.09 -8.61 19.10
N ASP A 437 2.92 -7.68 19.54
CA ASP A 437 2.66 -6.94 20.78
C ASP A 437 1.56 -5.93 20.50
N THR A 438 0.32 -6.32 20.79
CA THR A 438 -0.87 -5.51 20.48
C THR A 438 -0.94 -4.21 21.30
N VAL A 439 -0.32 -4.19 22.48
CA VAL A 439 -0.30 -3.04 23.39
C VAL A 439 0.71 -2.03 22.89
N LEU A 440 1.96 -2.45 22.64
CA LEU A 440 3.02 -1.57 22.16
C LEU A 440 2.84 -1.18 20.69
N SER A 441 2.19 -2.03 19.89
CA SER A 441 1.74 -1.63 18.55
C SER A 441 0.61 -0.61 18.57
N GLU A 442 -0.03 -0.39 19.73
CA GLU A 442 -1.20 0.49 19.87
C GLU A 442 -2.27 0.21 18.79
N MET A 443 -2.60 -1.07 18.59
CA MET A 443 -3.44 -1.52 17.46
C MET A 443 -4.82 -0.86 17.41
N ASP A 444 -5.32 -0.37 18.55
CA ASP A 444 -6.59 0.34 18.65
C ASP A 444 -6.53 1.75 18.02
N HIS A 445 -5.34 2.35 17.96
CA HIS A 445 -5.10 3.68 17.37
C HIS A 445 -4.47 3.58 15.98
N TYR A 446 -3.60 2.59 15.78
CA TYR A 446 -2.75 2.48 14.62
C TYR A 446 -2.96 1.15 13.90
N PRO A 447 -3.49 1.15 12.67
CA PRO A 447 -3.65 -0.08 11.92
C PRO A 447 -2.27 -0.68 11.60
N ILE A 448 -2.08 -1.93 12.00
CA ILE A 448 -0.87 -2.70 11.68
C ILE A 448 -0.93 -3.27 10.25
N PRO A 449 0.22 -3.64 9.64
CA PRO A 449 0.25 -4.27 8.34
C PRO A 449 -0.62 -5.52 8.27
N ASP A 450 -1.43 -5.68 7.23
CA ASP A 450 -2.15 -6.94 7.01
C ASP A 450 -1.17 -8.08 6.62
N LYS A 451 -0.04 -7.70 6.02
CA LYS A 451 0.97 -8.60 5.47
C LYS A 451 2.36 -8.08 5.76
N LEU A 452 3.21 -8.97 6.23
CA LEU A 452 4.65 -8.76 6.26
C LEU A 452 5.29 -9.56 5.12
N SER A 453 6.40 -9.06 4.61
CA SER A 453 7.24 -9.75 3.64
C SER A 453 8.55 -10.14 4.28
N ILE A 454 9.01 -11.35 3.98
CA ILE A 454 10.36 -11.81 4.28
C ILE A 454 11.19 -11.76 3.00
N LYS A 455 12.34 -11.10 3.10
CA LYS A 455 13.21 -10.79 1.98
C LYS A 455 14.67 -11.05 2.34
N TRP A 456 15.55 -11.09 1.34
CA TRP A 456 16.99 -11.16 1.56
C TRP A 456 17.70 -9.99 0.90
N GLU A 457 18.94 -9.75 1.31
CA GLU A 457 19.79 -8.74 0.71
C GLU A 457 20.66 -9.38 -0.36
N ASN A 458 20.61 -8.84 -1.58
CA ASN A 458 21.48 -9.30 -2.66
C ASN A 458 22.88 -8.67 -2.56
N GLU A 459 23.81 -9.09 -3.43
CA GLU A 459 25.20 -8.59 -3.45
C GLU A 459 25.33 -7.06 -3.62
N LYS A 460 24.28 -6.38 -4.09
CA LYS A 460 24.26 -4.91 -4.25
C LYS A 460 23.71 -4.19 -3.02
N GLY A 461 23.33 -4.92 -1.97
CA GLY A 461 22.65 -4.37 -0.80
C GLY A 461 21.16 -4.12 -1.03
N GLU A 462 20.56 -4.65 -2.10
CA GLU A 462 19.12 -4.45 -2.39
C GLU A 462 18.29 -5.55 -1.72
N ILE A 463 17.16 -5.17 -1.12
CA ILE A 463 16.19 -6.13 -0.60
C ILE A 463 15.35 -6.69 -1.73
N VAL A 464 15.47 -7.98 -1.98
CA VAL A 464 14.72 -8.67 -3.03
C VAL A 464 14.00 -9.89 -2.48
N ASP A 465 13.02 -10.40 -3.22
CA ASP A 465 12.33 -11.61 -2.81
C ASP A 465 13.31 -12.80 -2.78
N PRO A 466 13.24 -13.65 -1.76
CA PRO A 466 14.17 -14.75 -1.59
C PRO A 466 13.77 -15.85 -2.57
N ILE A 467 14.59 -16.07 -3.59
CA ILE A 467 14.34 -16.98 -4.69
C ILE A 467 15.60 -17.83 -4.92
N TYR A 468 15.44 -19.15 -5.01
CA TYR A 468 16.52 -20.08 -5.31
C TYR A 468 16.22 -20.85 -6.60
N THR A 469 17.27 -21.40 -7.22
CA THR A 469 17.15 -22.10 -8.50
C THR A 469 17.19 -23.60 -8.29
N ILE A 470 16.22 -24.31 -8.86
CA ILE A 470 16.19 -25.78 -8.91
C ILE A 470 16.24 -26.27 -10.35
N ILE A 471 16.67 -27.52 -10.54
CA ILE A 471 16.63 -28.18 -11.84
C ILE A 471 15.37 -29.06 -11.92
N GLN A 472 14.45 -28.71 -12.82
CA GLN A 472 13.27 -29.52 -13.14
C GLN A 472 13.32 -29.94 -14.61
N ASN A 473 13.31 -31.27 -14.86
CA ASN A 473 13.38 -31.84 -16.21
C ASN A 473 14.56 -31.30 -17.05
N GLY A 474 15.70 -31.02 -16.40
CA GLY A 474 16.90 -30.47 -17.04
C GLY A 474 16.89 -28.94 -17.26
N ASN A 475 15.82 -28.25 -16.88
CA ASN A 475 15.73 -26.79 -16.97
C ASN A 475 15.89 -26.14 -15.59
N SER A 476 16.55 -24.99 -15.55
CA SER A 476 16.62 -24.15 -14.35
C SER A 476 15.29 -23.44 -14.13
N VAL A 477 14.74 -23.56 -12.92
CA VAL A 477 13.48 -22.93 -12.52
C VAL A 477 13.75 -22.14 -11.25
N SER A 478 13.40 -20.86 -11.26
CA SER A 478 13.44 -19.97 -10.09
C SER A 478 12.21 -20.20 -9.22
N VAL A 479 12.43 -20.45 -7.94
CA VAL A 479 11.39 -20.83 -6.99
C VAL A 479 11.52 -19.96 -5.73
N PRO A 480 10.41 -19.42 -5.21
CA PRO A 480 10.46 -18.63 -3.99
C PRO A 480 10.79 -19.50 -2.77
N VAL A 481 11.63 -19.00 -1.88
CA VAL A 481 12.02 -19.69 -0.64
C VAL A 481 10.83 -19.86 0.31
N PHE A 482 10.00 -18.82 0.40
CA PHE A 482 8.80 -18.79 1.21
C PHE A 482 7.57 -18.69 0.31
N GLY A 483 6.53 -19.43 0.61
CA GLY A 483 5.29 -19.39 -0.15
C GLY A 483 4.09 -19.72 0.71
N THR A 484 2.92 -19.22 0.33
CA THR A 484 1.65 -19.79 0.82
C THR A 484 1.50 -21.20 0.23
N ASN A 485 0.67 -22.05 0.84
CA ASN A 485 0.52 -23.47 0.46
C ASN A 485 0.52 -23.71 -1.07
N ALA A 486 1.07 -24.86 -1.46
CA ALA A 486 1.57 -25.22 -2.80
C ALA A 486 0.54 -25.27 -3.96
N ASP A 487 -0.64 -24.68 -3.81
CA ASP A 487 -1.81 -24.90 -4.67
C ASP A 487 -2.21 -23.72 -5.58
N SER A 488 -1.62 -22.52 -5.46
CA SER A 488 -1.89 -21.43 -6.42
C SER A 488 -0.66 -21.00 -7.22
N GLN A 489 -0.72 -21.13 -8.55
CA GLN A 489 0.27 -20.70 -9.55
C GLN A 489 0.47 -19.15 -9.65
N GLY A 490 0.33 -18.44 -8.53
CA GLY A 490 0.53 -16.99 -8.44
C GLY A 490 0.83 -16.50 -7.03
N SER A 491 1.14 -17.39 -6.08
CA SER A 491 1.49 -17.01 -4.71
C SER A 491 2.75 -16.15 -4.71
N ARG A 492 2.62 -14.90 -4.27
CA ARG A 492 3.76 -13.99 -4.08
C ARG A 492 4.72 -14.59 -3.04
N ALA A 493 6.00 -14.55 -3.37
CA ALA A 493 7.07 -15.03 -2.51
C ALA A 493 7.09 -14.28 -1.18
N GLY A 494 7.37 -14.97 -0.07
CA GLY A 494 7.74 -14.28 1.17
C GLY A 494 6.63 -13.58 1.94
N ILE A 495 5.35 -13.79 1.64
CA ILE A 495 4.28 -13.11 2.38
C ILE A 495 3.88 -13.90 3.63
N GLY A 496 4.02 -13.27 4.79
CA GLY A 496 3.39 -13.67 6.04
C GLY A 496 2.06 -12.97 6.20
N GLU A 497 0.97 -13.73 6.26
CA GLU A 497 -0.36 -13.19 6.48
C GLU A 497 -0.66 -13.10 7.98
N ARG A 498 -1.37 -12.03 8.37
CA ARG A 498 -1.88 -11.90 9.73
C ARG A 498 -2.95 -12.98 9.98
N VAL A 499 -2.71 -13.82 10.98
CA VAL A 499 -3.62 -14.85 11.44
C VAL A 499 -4.12 -14.49 12.83
N LEU A 500 -5.43 -14.62 13.04
CA LEU A 500 -6.03 -14.56 14.36
C LEU A 500 -6.06 -15.99 14.94
N ARG A 501 -5.33 -16.19 16.03
CA ARG A 501 -5.38 -17.41 16.84
C ARG A 501 -6.09 -17.10 18.16
N TYR A 502 -6.62 -18.13 18.81
CA TYR A 502 -7.03 -18.03 20.21
C TYR A 502 -6.06 -18.84 21.07
N SER A 503 -5.60 -18.22 22.15
CA SER A 503 -4.82 -18.89 23.19
C SER A 503 -5.63 -20.02 23.82
N ASP A 504 -4.98 -20.91 24.57
CA ASP A 504 -5.68 -21.94 25.36
C ASP A 504 -6.65 -21.33 26.40
N GLU A 505 -6.41 -20.08 26.80
CA GLU A 505 -7.28 -19.28 27.66
C GLU A 505 -8.41 -18.55 26.89
N GLY A 506 -8.47 -18.71 25.57
CA GLY A 506 -9.49 -18.09 24.71
C GLY A 506 -9.24 -16.62 24.39
N ARG A 507 -8.01 -16.11 24.56
CA ARG A 507 -7.66 -14.73 24.21
C ARG A 507 -7.22 -14.65 22.74
N PRO A 508 -7.62 -13.61 21.99
CA PRO A 508 -7.14 -13.41 20.62
C PRO A 508 -5.63 -13.11 20.61
N GLU A 509 -4.90 -13.83 19.78
CA GLU A 509 -3.47 -13.64 19.49
C GLU A 509 -3.35 -13.29 18.00
N TYR A 510 -2.73 -12.14 17.72
CA TYR A 510 -2.42 -11.74 16.35
C TYR A 510 -1.00 -12.18 16.05
N LEU A 511 -0.83 -12.97 14.99
CA LEU A 511 0.48 -13.45 14.57
C LEU A 511 0.67 -13.33 13.07
N TYR A 512 1.92 -13.23 12.63
CA TYR A 512 2.31 -13.44 11.24
C TYR A 512 2.89 -14.84 11.10
N ARG A 513 2.39 -15.57 10.10
CA ARG A 513 2.85 -16.92 9.78
C ARG A 513 3.59 -16.93 8.45
N PHE A 514 4.84 -17.37 8.46
CA PHE A 514 5.63 -17.59 7.25
C PHE A 514 5.87 -19.08 7.06
N ILE A 515 5.79 -19.55 5.82
CA ILE A 515 6.02 -20.96 5.48
C ILE A 515 7.22 -21.01 4.53
N MET A 516 8.30 -21.64 4.99
CA MET A 516 9.46 -21.92 4.18
C MET A 516 9.28 -23.25 3.47
N ARG A 517 9.68 -23.30 2.20
CA ARG A 517 9.63 -24.54 1.45
C ARG A 517 10.60 -25.56 2.02
N ALA A 518 10.12 -26.78 2.20
CA ALA A 518 10.92 -27.87 2.76
C ALA A 518 12.12 -28.24 1.88
N ASP A 519 12.01 -28.16 0.56
CA ASP A 519 13.13 -28.43 -0.36
C ASP A 519 14.23 -27.37 -0.26
N TYR A 520 13.89 -26.09 -0.11
CA TYR A 520 14.88 -25.05 0.19
C TYR A 520 15.52 -25.26 1.56
N PHE A 521 14.74 -25.54 2.60
CA PHE A 521 15.28 -25.80 3.94
C PHE A 521 16.28 -26.97 3.92
N ASN A 522 15.93 -28.07 3.25
CA ASN A 522 16.84 -29.20 3.05
C ASN A 522 18.08 -28.78 2.24
N TYR A 523 17.93 -27.92 1.23
CA TYR A 523 19.03 -27.41 0.41
C TYR A 523 20.06 -26.65 1.27
N ILE A 524 19.63 -25.67 2.06
CA ILE A 524 20.54 -24.84 2.88
C ILE A 524 21.14 -25.59 4.06
N MET A 525 20.47 -26.62 4.56
CA MET A 525 20.95 -27.39 5.72
C MET A 525 21.90 -28.54 5.33
N ARG A 526 21.88 -29.01 4.07
CA ARG A 526 22.63 -30.22 3.66
C ARG A 526 23.79 -29.98 2.69
N HIS A 527 24.00 -28.76 2.18
CA HIS A 527 25.16 -28.49 1.33
C HIS A 527 26.45 -28.38 2.17
N GLN A 528 27.36 -29.34 2.00
CA GLN A 528 28.66 -29.44 2.69
C GLN A 528 29.61 -28.25 2.42
N ASP A 529 29.37 -27.47 1.36
CA ASP A 529 30.15 -26.25 1.09
C ASP A 529 29.69 -25.06 1.95
N GLY A 530 28.62 -25.23 2.76
CA GLY A 530 28.03 -24.16 3.55
C GLY A 530 27.54 -23.05 2.63
N GLY A 531 26.27 -23.10 2.21
CA GLY A 531 25.60 -21.88 1.72
C GLY A 531 26.00 -20.75 2.65
N SER A 532 26.51 -19.63 2.09
CA SER A 532 27.18 -18.63 2.91
C SER A 532 26.23 -18.21 4.04
N LEU A 533 26.77 -17.80 5.19
CA LEU A 533 25.93 -17.31 6.31
C LEU A 533 24.93 -16.22 5.84
N ASP A 534 25.24 -15.53 4.73
CA ASP A 534 24.37 -14.54 4.09
C ASP A 534 23.07 -15.15 3.53
N GLU A 535 23.07 -16.43 3.12
CA GLU A 535 21.86 -17.15 2.69
C GLU A 535 20.93 -17.54 3.87
N LYS A 536 21.34 -17.26 5.12
CA LYS A 536 20.59 -17.55 6.35
C LYS A 536 20.06 -16.30 7.04
N VAL A 537 20.23 -15.13 6.43
CA VAL A 537 19.77 -13.84 6.93
C VAL A 537 18.56 -13.37 6.15
N PHE A 538 17.49 -13.04 6.88
CA PHE A 538 16.26 -12.54 6.32
C PHE A 538 15.89 -11.19 6.92
N TYR A 539 15.29 -10.33 6.11
CA TYR A 539 14.75 -9.04 6.48
C TYR A 539 13.23 -9.10 6.40
N ILE A 540 12.55 -8.71 7.47
CA ILE A 540 11.10 -8.74 7.56
C ILE A 540 10.60 -7.31 7.71
N GLY A 541 9.67 -6.93 6.83
CA GLY A 541 9.05 -5.61 6.79
C GLY A 541 7.69 -5.63 6.11
N PRO A 542 6.95 -4.52 6.04
CA PRO A 542 5.65 -4.50 5.35
C PRO A 542 5.79 -4.90 3.87
N ASP A 543 4.83 -5.66 3.34
CA ASP A 543 4.91 -6.23 1.97
C ASP A 543 5.04 -5.16 0.87
N ASN A 544 4.41 -4.01 1.06
CA ASN A 544 4.57 -2.83 0.20
C ASN A 544 5.29 -1.70 0.94
N GLY A 545 6.38 -2.04 1.62
CA GLY A 545 7.10 -1.12 2.50
C GLY A 545 7.60 0.17 1.83
N THR A 546 7.51 0.33 0.51
CA THR A 546 7.88 1.59 -0.16
C THR A 546 6.75 2.61 -0.22
N ALA A 547 5.49 2.22 0.03
CA ALA A 547 4.34 3.14 0.10
C ALA A 547 3.43 2.86 1.30
N ASP A 548 3.67 1.77 2.02
CA ASP A 548 2.99 1.43 3.25
C ASP A 548 3.58 2.21 4.42
N PHE A 549 2.73 2.94 5.15
CA PHE A 549 3.07 3.71 6.34
C PHE A 549 2.78 2.95 7.63
N GLN A 550 2.22 1.74 7.54
CA GLN A 550 1.87 0.95 8.71
C GLN A 550 3.11 0.47 9.46
N ARG A 551 2.95 0.35 10.78
CA ARG A 551 3.97 -0.14 11.70
C ARG A 551 3.41 -1.23 12.60
N VAL A 552 4.29 -2.07 13.11
CA VAL A 552 3.95 -3.12 14.08
C VAL A 552 5.14 -3.41 14.97
N VAL A 553 4.86 -3.73 16.23
CA VAL A 553 5.83 -4.25 17.18
C VAL A 553 5.57 -5.73 17.38
N LEU A 554 6.60 -6.55 17.20
CA LEU A 554 6.55 -7.99 17.35
C LEU A 554 7.33 -8.41 18.60
N PHE A 555 6.94 -9.53 19.19
CA PHE A 555 7.77 -10.19 20.20
C PHE A 555 9.03 -10.77 19.56
N GLY A 556 10.17 -10.57 20.23
CA GLY A 556 11.49 -11.02 19.78
C GLY A 556 11.81 -12.47 20.15
N GLY A 557 12.95 -12.96 19.66
CA GLY A 557 13.41 -14.34 19.91
C GLY A 557 13.71 -14.66 21.37
N VAL A 558 14.10 -13.65 22.16
CA VAL A 558 14.51 -13.79 23.57
C VAL A 558 13.39 -13.57 24.59
N ASP A 559 12.17 -13.27 24.14
CA ASP A 559 11.03 -13.11 25.06
C ASP A 559 10.67 -14.47 25.69
N GLU A 560 10.76 -14.59 27.01
CA GLU A 560 10.55 -15.87 27.71
C GLU A 560 9.10 -16.38 27.61
N GLU A 561 8.12 -15.48 27.46
CA GLU A 561 6.70 -15.83 27.40
C GLU A 561 6.24 -16.12 25.97
N LYS A 562 6.75 -15.35 25.01
CA LYS A 562 6.30 -15.32 23.62
C LYS A 562 7.48 -15.29 22.64
N PRO A 563 8.42 -16.26 22.70
CA PRO A 563 9.57 -16.25 21.81
C PRO A 563 9.10 -16.46 20.37
N LEU A 564 9.86 -15.92 19.42
CA LEU A 564 9.70 -16.29 18.01
C LEU A 564 9.82 -17.81 17.86
N LYS A 565 8.79 -18.45 17.30
CA LYS A 565 8.76 -19.92 17.17
C LYS A 565 9.01 -20.34 15.74
N MET A 566 9.91 -21.30 15.59
CA MET A 566 10.08 -22.06 14.36
C MET A 566 9.59 -23.49 14.61
N ASN A 567 8.63 -23.94 13.80
CA ASN A 567 8.09 -25.29 13.86
C ASN A 567 8.57 -26.07 12.64
N ILE A 568 9.26 -27.19 12.87
CA ILE A 568 9.71 -28.08 11.80
C ILE A 568 8.93 -29.39 11.88
N LYS A 569 8.19 -29.71 10.82
CA LYS A 569 7.54 -31.01 10.66
C LYS A 569 8.41 -31.88 9.79
N TYR A 570 8.68 -33.11 10.22
CA TYR A 570 9.47 -34.07 9.46
C TYR A 570 8.96 -35.49 9.65
N TYR A 571 9.27 -36.35 8.69
CA TYR A 571 8.91 -37.77 8.70
C TYR A 571 10.14 -38.63 8.78
N GLN A 572 10.01 -39.75 9.49
CA GLN A 572 10.96 -40.84 9.46
C GLN A 572 10.45 -41.92 8.47
N TYR A 573 11.24 -42.16 7.43
CA TYR A 573 10.96 -43.12 6.36
C TYR A 573 11.89 -44.32 6.47
N ARG A 574 11.33 -45.53 6.51
CA ARG A 574 12.10 -46.78 6.52
C ARG A 574 11.83 -47.54 5.22
N PRO A 575 12.72 -47.52 4.21
CA PRO A 575 12.54 -48.33 3.02
C PRO A 575 12.56 -49.81 3.39
N ARG A 576 11.67 -50.57 2.76
CA ARG A 576 11.57 -52.04 2.94
C ARG A 576 12.64 -52.80 2.19
#